data_AF-A0A9E3CMJ7-F1
#
_entry.id   AF-A0A9E3CMJ7-F1
#
_cell.length_a   1.000
_cell.length_b   1.000
_cell.length_c   1.000
_cell.angle_alpha   90.00
_cell.angle_beta   90.00
_cell.angle_gamma   90.00
#
_symmetry.space_group_name_H-M   'P 1'
#
loop_
_entity.id
_entity.type
_entity.pdbx_description
1 polymer ?
#
loop_
_entity_poly.entity_id
_entity_poly.type
_entity_poly.pdbx_seq_one_letter_code
_entity_poly.pdbx_strand_id
1 'polypeptide(L)'
;MKAAMGRRGFVAGAAAVSTGLWAARSGWATTAIDFDEARHLLSRTSFGATPADIEALQSLDYATAVDRLLAGVRPQALTPAPAWVSEGPAELRRQQQEAQKEIAEAKRGVDGKPLQIVRPVQEQGRELRNWWVEEMLATDQPLTERMVLFWHNHFTSSILKVRYAPALFRQNALFRRHALGSFATLLREVARDPAMLIYLDGMRSVARQPNENFGRELLELFTLGEGHYSEADIKAAARAFTGWSVDRETGLFVEHPQQHDDGEKTFLGQTGRFAGDDIVAILLKHPRTAETIVEKLWREFVSLKPDLAAVRRLAASFRTDYQIKPLLRAMLLSAEFRDPSNRGALIKSPIELIVGTVHVLGLPVPEKTQLVRMMQGLGQSPFDPPNVKGWPGGESWVTSYTLLLRQQFLRRIVEATTVAPMEAPAMAVADRPNRRADRRQEQAGEGAAMQMTERRPIEGRSLRDAGSEARLGPTLAGADSATLLRTLLPRAPIDTADVPAAPGAAVAVAMLDTAYQLK
;
A
#
# COMPACT_ATOMS: atom_id res chain seq x y z
N MET A 1 76.23 -24.48 -34.87
CA MET A 1 77.13 -23.71 -35.76
C MET A 1 76.49 -22.35 -36.03
N LYS A 2 77.23 -21.26 -35.71
CA LYS A 2 77.32 -19.95 -36.39
C LYS A 2 75.99 -19.25 -36.81
N ALA A 3 75.76 -17.96 -36.56
CA ALA A 3 76.60 -16.89 -36.07
C ALA A 3 75.71 -15.72 -35.60
N ALA A 4 76.23 -14.97 -34.63
CA ALA A 4 75.80 -13.65 -34.25
C ALA A 4 76.51 -12.58 -35.10
N MET A 5 75.85 -11.43 -35.32
CA MET A 5 76.41 -10.06 -35.48
C MET A 5 75.25 -9.14 -35.94
N GLY A 6 75.01 -7.95 -35.40
CA GLY A 6 75.64 -7.20 -34.32
C GLY A 6 75.25 -5.71 -34.43
N ARG A 7 75.27 -5.02 -33.26
CA ARG A 7 75.39 -3.56 -33.05
C ARG A 7 74.23 -2.66 -33.53
N ARG A 8 73.91 -1.50 -32.95
CA ARG A 8 74.12 -0.77 -31.69
C ARG A 8 73.36 0.55 -31.95
N GLY A 9 72.57 1.08 -31.02
CA GLY A 9 72.01 2.42 -31.18
C GLY A 9 71.23 2.87 -29.95
N PHE A 10 71.84 3.78 -29.20
CA PHE A 10 71.27 4.49 -28.04
C PHE A 10 69.95 5.20 -28.39
N VAL A 11 69.04 5.32 -27.41
CA VAL A 11 68.64 6.60 -26.80
C VAL A 11 67.67 6.32 -25.64
N ALA A 12 67.91 7.00 -24.53
CA ALA A 12 67.13 7.02 -23.31
C ALA A 12 65.75 7.66 -23.49
N GLY A 13 64.79 7.31 -22.62
CA GLY A 13 63.67 8.21 -22.35
C GLY A 13 62.38 7.56 -21.87
N ALA A 14 62.09 7.78 -20.59
CA ALA A 14 60.77 7.87 -19.96
C ALA A 14 59.95 6.60 -19.73
N ALA A 15 59.77 6.32 -18.44
CA ALA A 15 58.79 5.42 -17.86
C ALA A 15 57.36 5.81 -18.27
N ALA A 16 56.61 4.84 -18.80
CA ALA A 16 55.17 4.96 -18.96
C ALA A 16 54.50 4.51 -17.64
N VAL A 17 54.16 5.49 -16.80
CA VAL A 17 53.11 5.33 -15.79
C VAL A 17 51.78 5.33 -16.55
N SER A 18 51.18 4.17 -16.74
CA SER A 18 49.83 4.04 -17.26
C SER A 18 48.82 4.44 -16.17
N THR A 19 48.61 5.74 -16.00
CA THR A 19 47.45 6.29 -15.28
C THR A 19 46.19 6.04 -16.12
N GLY A 20 45.19 5.47 -15.46
CA GLY A 20 43.92 5.13 -16.06
C GLY A 20 43.15 6.33 -16.61
N LEU A 21 42.39 6.06 -17.66
CA LEU A 21 41.26 6.86 -18.12
C LEU A 21 40.18 5.88 -18.57
N TRP A 22 39.61 5.14 -17.62
CA TRP A 22 38.20 4.80 -17.73
C TRP A 22 37.46 6.05 -17.31
N ALA A 23 37.12 6.89 -18.29
CA ALA A 23 36.13 7.92 -18.07
C ALA A 23 34.84 7.20 -17.66
N ALA A 24 34.50 7.28 -16.38
CA ALA A 24 33.15 7.03 -15.92
C ALA A 24 32.24 7.87 -16.83
N ARG A 25 31.17 7.27 -17.37
CA ARG A 25 30.06 8.04 -17.94
C ARG A 25 29.35 8.75 -16.79
N SER A 26 29.98 9.80 -16.26
CA SER A 26 29.38 10.82 -15.42
C SER A 26 28.64 11.79 -16.34
N GLY A 27 27.40 11.46 -16.67
CA GLY A 27 26.52 12.31 -17.48
C GLY A 27 25.16 12.60 -16.84
N TRP A 28 24.95 12.21 -15.57
CA TRP A 28 23.67 12.35 -14.87
C TRP A 28 23.82 13.21 -13.60
N ALA A 29 24.75 14.17 -13.62
CA ALA A 29 24.95 15.12 -12.54
C ALA A 29 24.37 16.50 -12.93
N THR A 30 23.62 17.10 -11.99
CA THR A 30 23.33 18.55 -11.86
C THR A 30 22.33 19.23 -12.81
N THR A 31 21.35 18.53 -13.38
CA THR A 31 20.17 19.21 -13.98
C THR A 31 18.98 19.12 -13.04
N ALA A 32 18.25 20.23 -12.91
CA ALA A 32 16.97 20.25 -12.22
C ALA A 32 16.02 19.20 -12.81
N ILE A 33 15.22 18.57 -11.96
CA ILE A 33 14.22 17.60 -12.40
C ILE A 33 13.19 18.28 -13.31
N ASP A 34 12.92 17.68 -14.47
CA ASP A 34 11.90 18.21 -15.36
C ASP A 34 10.48 17.90 -14.84
N PHE A 35 9.47 18.58 -15.38
CA PHE A 35 8.07 18.40 -14.95
C PHE A 35 7.60 16.94 -15.07
N ASP A 36 7.92 16.27 -16.18
CA ASP A 36 7.44 14.91 -16.45
C ASP A 36 8.18 13.87 -15.60
N GLU A 37 9.46 14.11 -15.30
CA GLU A 37 10.24 13.35 -14.34
C GLU A 37 9.69 13.50 -12.91
N ALA A 38 9.40 14.73 -12.47
CA ALA A 38 8.81 15.01 -11.16
C ALA A 38 7.42 14.38 -11.01
N ARG A 39 6.56 14.58 -12.02
CA ARG A 39 5.23 13.95 -12.09
C ARG A 39 5.33 12.43 -12.08
N HIS A 40 6.27 11.84 -12.84
CA HIS A 40 6.47 10.40 -12.86
C HIS A 40 6.89 9.88 -11.48
N LEU A 41 7.89 10.50 -10.86
CA LEU A 41 8.39 10.14 -9.54
C LEU A 41 7.25 10.18 -8.51
N LEU A 42 6.53 11.29 -8.42
CA LEU A 42 5.41 11.44 -7.49
C LEU A 42 4.30 10.42 -7.78
N SER A 43 3.91 10.21 -9.04
CA SER A 43 2.88 9.21 -9.39
C SER A 43 3.22 7.77 -8.95
N ARG A 44 4.50 7.47 -8.70
CA ARG A 44 4.94 6.16 -8.19
C ARG A 44 5.03 6.11 -6.67
N THR A 45 5.31 7.24 -6.04
CA THR A 45 5.60 7.35 -4.60
C THR A 45 4.49 8.00 -3.79
N SER A 46 3.39 8.44 -4.40
CA SER A 46 2.24 9.03 -3.72
C SER A 46 0.90 8.53 -4.27
N PHE A 47 -0.20 8.95 -3.66
CA PHE A 47 -1.55 8.80 -4.21
C PHE A 47 -1.89 9.99 -5.11
N GLY A 48 -1.13 10.18 -6.19
CA GLY A 48 -1.30 11.32 -7.10
C GLY A 48 -0.50 12.56 -6.71
N ALA A 49 -0.30 13.45 -7.68
CA ALA A 49 0.53 14.65 -7.55
C ALA A 49 -0.30 15.88 -7.92
N THR A 50 -0.26 16.91 -7.08
CA THR A 50 -0.81 18.22 -7.42
C THR A 50 0.20 19.03 -8.25
N PRO A 51 -0.22 20.08 -8.98
CA PRO A 51 0.71 20.99 -9.65
C PRO A 51 1.75 21.58 -8.68
N ALA A 52 1.34 21.91 -7.45
CA ALA A 52 2.22 22.43 -6.41
C ALA A 52 3.28 21.40 -5.95
N ASP A 53 2.91 20.13 -5.83
CA ASP A 53 3.87 19.06 -5.48
C ASP A 53 4.93 18.90 -6.57
N ILE A 54 4.52 18.97 -7.84
CA ILE A 54 5.42 18.87 -8.99
C ILE A 54 6.38 20.06 -9.00
N GLU A 55 5.86 21.28 -8.90
CA GLU A 55 6.65 22.52 -8.86
C GLU A 55 7.65 22.50 -7.70
N ALA A 56 7.23 22.01 -6.52
CA ALA A 56 8.10 21.88 -5.35
C ALA A 56 9.32 20.97 -5.59
N LEU A 57 9.21 19.97 -6.47
CA LEU A 57 10.34 19.13 -6.86
C LEU A 57 11.20 19.75 -7.96
N GLN A 58 10.61 20.50 -8.91
CA GLN A 58 11.35 21.11 -10.03
C GLN A 58 12.47 22.07 -9.62
N SER A 59 12.44 22.57 -8.39
CA SER A 59 13.53 23.36 -7.80
C SER A 59 14.77 22.55 -7.40
N LEU A 60 14.70 21.22 -7.43
CA LEU A 60 15.72 20.30 -6.95
C LEU A 60 16.35 19.54 -8.13
N ASP A 61 17.59 19.06 -7.93
CA ASP A 61 18.09 17.98 -8.77
C ASP A 61 17.37 16.65 -8.45
N TYR A 62 17.37 15.74 -9.42
CA TYR A 62 16.64 14.47 -9.31
C TYR A 62 17.03 13.64 -8.07
N ALA A 63 18.33 13.60 -7.72
CA ALA A 63 18.79 12.81 -6.59
C ALA A 63 18.30 13.39 -5.26
N THR A 64 18.37 14.71 -5.13
CA THR A 64 17.82 15.44 -3.98
C THR A 64 16.31 15.28 -3.86
N ALA A 65 15.57 15.26 -4.98
CA ALA A 65 14.14 14.98 -4.98
C ALA A 65 13.81 13.57 -4.44
N VAL A 66 14.55 12.54 -4.89
CA VAL A 66 14.41 11.16 -4.36
C VAL A 66 14.75 11.09 -2.88
N ASP A 67 15.84 11.75 -2.45
CA ASP A 67 16.25 11.76 -1.05
C ASP A 67 15.24 12.47 -0.14
N ARG A 68 14.61 13.54 -0.63
CA ARG A 68 13.52 14.24 0.08
C ARG A 68 12.32 13.31 0.31
N LEU A 69 11.91 12.54 -0.71
CA LEU A 69 10.79 11.60 -0.60
C LEU A 69 11.10 10.46 0.38
N LEU A 70 12.34 9.97 0.39
CA LEU A 70 12.77 8.88 1.28
C LEU A 70 13.13 9.35 2.70
N ALA A 71 13.29 10.66 2.93
CA ALA A 71 13.52 11.22 4.26
C ALA A 71 12.26 11.19 5.14
N GLY A 72 11.09 11.36 4.51
CA GLY A 72 9.80 11.39 5.19
C GLY A 72 9.21 10.00 5.43
N VAL A 73 9.49 9.43 6.61
CA VAL A 73 8.85 8.18 7.06
C VAL A 73 8.15 8.44 8.38
N ARG A 74 6.84 8.17 8.40
CA ARG A 74 6.04 8.27 9.61
C ARG A 74 5.71 6.87 10.15
N PRO A 75 6.28 6.45 11.28
CA PRO A 75 6.04 5.10 11.80
C PRO A 75 4.63 4.92 12.42
N GLN A 76 3.88 6.01 12.59
CA GLN A 76 2.54 6.03 13.20
C GLN A 76 1.57 6.78 12.29
N ALA A 77 0.30 6.37 12.27
CA ALA A 77 -0.72 7.06 11.49
C ALA A 77 -1.00 8.47 12.05
N LEU A 78 -1.35 9.42 11.20
CA LEU A 78 -1.92 10.70 11.66
C LEU A 78 -3.36 10.53 12.15
N THR A 79 -4.09 9.61 11.53
CA THR A 79 -5.49 9.33 11.84
C THR A 79 -5.58 8.57 13.17
N PRO A 80 -6.34 9.08 14.15
CA PRO A 80 -6.50 8.42 15.45
C PRO A 80 -6.96 6.97 15.32
N ALA A 81 -6.37 6.09 16.12
CA ALA A 81 -6.74 4.68 16.14
C ALA A 81 -8.21 4.50 16.60
N PRO A 82 -8.96 3.53 16.04
CA PRO A 82 -10.28 3.18 16.56
C PRO A 82 -10.23 2.77 18.04
N ALA A 83 -11.27 3.09 18.82
CA ALA A 83 -11.27 2.86 20.28
C ALA A 83 -11.09 1.38 20.69
N TRP A 84 -11.50 0.44 19.83
CA TRP A 84 -11.46 -1.00 20.09
C TRP A 84 -10.08 -1.65 19.84
N VAL A 85 -9.05 -0.93 19.39
CA VAL A 85 -7.76 -1.55 18.99
C VAL A 85 -7.02 -2.24 20.13
N SER A 86 -7.29 -1.88 21.38
CA SER A 86 -6.74 -2.52 22.58
C SER A 86 -7.58 -3.71 23.08
N GLU A 87 -8.71 -4.00 22.46
CA GLU A 87 -9.58 -5.10 22.88
C GLU A 87 -8.97 -6.46 22.54
N GLY A 88 -8.92 -7.33 23.55
CA GLY A 88 -8.52 -8.73 23.40
C GLY A 88 -9.62 -9.60 22.80
N PRO A 89 -9.31 -10.82 22.29
CA PRO A 89 -10.32 -11.72 21.75
C PRO A 89 -11.40 -12.13 22.76
N ALA A 90 -11.10 -12.15 24.06
CA ALA A 90 -12.08 -12.43 25.11
C ALA A 90 -13.16 -11.36 25.22
N GLU A 91 -12.77 -10.09 25.13
CA GLU A 91 -13.68 -8.96 25.13
C GLU A 91 -14.61 -9.00 23.92
N LEU A 92 -14.04 -9.21 22.72
CA LEU A 92 -14.82 -9.33 21.50
C LEU A 92 -15.83 -10.50 21.56
N ARG A 93 -15.44 -11.63 22.15
CA ARG A 93 -16.36 -12.77 22.38
C ARG A 93 -17.51 -12.38 23.32
N ARG A 94 -17.24 -11.62 24.38
CA ARG A 94 -18.28 -11.12 25.30
C ARG A 94 -19.28 -10.23 24.57
N GLN A 95 -18.79 -9.24 23.81
CA GLN A 95 -19.64 -8.34 23.00
C GLN A 95 -20.49 -9.12 21.98
N GLN A 96 -19.92 -10.14 21.33
CA GLN A 96 -20.68 -10.99 20.41
C GLN A 96 -21.80 -11.77 21.12
N GLN A 97 -21.53 -12.30 22.32
CA GLN A 97 -22.53 -13.03 23.10
C GLN A 97 -23.66 -12.09 23.57
N GLU A 98 -23.32 -10.88 24.01
CA GLU A 98 -24.29 -9.84 24.39
C GLU A 98 -25.17 -9.45 23.20
N ALA A 99 -24.56 -9.12 22.06
CA ALA A 99 -25.30 -8.80 20.83
C ALA A 99 -26.21 -9.96 20.39
N GLN A 100 -25.75 -11.21 20.53
CA GLN A 100 -26.56 -12.39 20.19
C GLN A 100 -27.75 -12.58 21.15
N LYS A 101 -27.59 -12.28 22.44
CA LYS A 101 -28.68 -12.29 23.43
C LYS A 101 -29.69 -11.19 23.11
N GLU A 102 -29.23 -9.97 22.84
CA GLU A 102 -30.10 -8.86 22.44
C GLU A 102 -30.92 -9.22 21.20
N ILE A 103 -30.32 -9.83 20.17
CA ILE A 103 -31.03 -10.27 18.96
C ILE A 103 -32.08 -11.35 19.30
N ALA A 104 -31.78 -12.27 20.22
CA ALA A 104 -32.70 -13.33 20.62
C ALA A 104 -33.89 -12.80 21.43
N GLU A 105 -33.65 -11.80 22.29
CA GLU A 105 -34.69 -11.10 23.08
C GLU A 105 -35.51 -10.14 22.23
N ALA A 106 -34.88 -9.43 21.30
CA ALA A 106 -35.50 -8.56 20.30
C ALA A 106 -36.49 -9.28 19.39
N LYS A 107 -36.18 -10.52 18.98
CA LYS A 107 -37.12 -11.39 18.25
C LYS A 107 -38.36 -11.75 19.07
N ARG A 108 -38.42 -11.39 20.36
CA ARG A 108 -39.55 -11.58 21.27
C ARG A 108 -40.28 -10.26 21.64
N GLY A 109 -39.92 -9.11 21.07
CA GLY A 109 -40.45 -7.78 21.40
C GLY A 109 -41.41 -7.14 20.37
N VAL A 110 -42.24 -6.19 20.83
CA VAL A 110 -43.67 -5.97 20.46
C VAL A 110 -43.96 -5.00 19.29
N ASP A 111 -42.99 -4.24 18.74
CA ASP A 111 -43.31 -3.04 17.94
C ASP A 111 -43.02 -3.09 16.42
N GLY A 112 -42.75 -4.27 15.85
CA GLY A 112 -42.71 -4.47 14.38
C GLY A 112 -41.62 -3.71 13.59
N LYS A 113 -40.80 -2.85 14.23
CA LYS A 113 -39.67 -2.17 13.60
C LYS A 113 -38.41 -3.03 13.67
N PRO A 114 -37.67 -3.23 12.57
CA PRO A 114 -36.41 -3.96 12.61
C PRO A 114 -35.40 -3.20 13.48
N LEU A 115 -35.00 -3.81 14.59
CA LEU A 115 -33.93 -3.28 15.44
C LEU A 115 -32.62 -3.20 14.66
N GLN A 116 -31.84 -2.16 14.96
CA GLN A 116 -30.50 -2.02 14.39
C GLN A 116 -29.60 -3.10 14.97
N ILE A 117 -29.39 -4.18 14.20
CA ILE A 117 -28.59 -5.33 14.62
C ILE A 117 -27.11 -4.93 14.65
N VAL A 118 -26.56 -4.76 15.86
CA VAL A 118 -25.13 -4.54 16.07
C VAL A 118 -24.39 -5.85 15.83
N ARG A 119 -23.38 -5.81 14.96
CA ARG A 119 -22.51 -6.96 14.68
C ARG A 119 -21.07 -6.52 14.92
N PRO A 120 -20.53 -6.70 16.15
CA PRO A 120 -19.26 -6.07 16.56
C PRO A 120 -18.12 -6.29 15.55
N VAL A 121 -17.91 -7.53 15.10
CA VAL A 121 -16.88 -7.86 14.09
C VAL A 121 -17.07 -7.12 12.76
N GLN A 122 -18.32 -6.95 12.31
CA GLN A 122 -18.61 -6.25 11.06
C GLN A 122 -18.47 -4.74 11.21
N GLU A 123 -18.85 -4.19 12.38
CA GLU A 123 -18.67 -2.77 12.70
C GLU A 123 -17.19 -2.41 12.80
N GLN A 124 -16.42 -3.15 13.62
CA GLN A 124 -14.97 -2.99 13.74
C GLN A 124 -14.28 -3.12 12.38
N GLY A 125 -14.69 -4.10 11.55
CA GLY A 125 -14.11 -4.27 10.22
C GLY A 125 -14.43 -3.13 9.25
N ARG A 126 -15.65 -2.57 9.30
CA ARG A 126 -16.00 -1.37 8.52
C ARG A 126 -15.18 -0.17 8.97
N GLU A 127 -15.08 0.05 10.28
CA GLU A 127 -14.30 1.15 10.87
C GLU A 127 -12.82 1.05 10.51
N LEU A 128 -12.24 -0.15 10.56
CA LEU A 128 -10.83 -0.37 10.21
C LEU A 128 -10.54 0.00 8.74
N ARG A 129 -11.42 -0.38 7.80
CA ARG A 129 -11.26 -0.01 6.39
C ARG A 129 -11.39 1.50 6.18
N ASN A 130 -12.40 2.12 6.81
CA ASN A 130 -12.61 3.55 6.73
C ASN A 130 -11.43 4.34 7.32
N TRP A 131 -10.89 3.88 8.45
CA TRP A 131 -9.71 4.46 9.10
C TRP A 131 -8.50 4.46 8.17
N TRP A 132 -8.22 3.35 7.48
CA TRP A 132 -7.05 3.30 6.59
C TRP A 132 -7.23 4.15 5.33
N VAL A 133 -8.44 4.21 4.77
CA VAL A 133 -8.75 5.15 3.67
C VAL A 133 -8.58 6.60 4.10
N GLU A 134 -9.01 6.95 5.31
CA GLU A 134 -8.78 8.27 5.88
C GLU A 134 -7.28 8.57 6.04
N GLU A 135 -6.49 7.62 6.55
CA GLU A 135 -5.04 7.80 6.67
C GLU A 135 -4.38 8.04 5.31
N MET A 136 -4.75 7.28 4.28
CA MET A 136 -4.22 7.48 2.92
C MET A 136 -4.59 8.84 2.31
N LEU A 137 -5.71 9.45 2.73
CA LEU A 137 -6.16 10.78 2.30
C LEU A 137 -5.53 11.92 3.11
N ALA A 138 -5.23 11.69 4.40
CA ALA A 138 -4.78 12.71 5.34
C ALA A 138 -3.26 12.76 5.55
N THR A 139 -2.55 11.67 5.22
CA THR A 139 -1.11 11.55 5.48
C THR A 139 -0.29 12.61 4.73
N ASP A 140 0.71 13.14 5.41
CA ASP A 140 1.75 14.00 4.84
C ASP A 140 2.95 13.19 4.28
N GLN A 141 2.92 11.86 4.42
CA GLN A 141 3.98 10.93 4.00
C GLN A 141 3.43 9.80 3.12
N PRO A 142 2.93 10.10 1.92
CA PRO A 142 2.18 9.13 1.11
C PRO A 142 3.02 7.93 0.65
N LEU A 143 4.35 8.07 0.53
CA LEU A 143 5.24 6.94 0.24
C LEU A 143 5.19 5.87 1.35
N THR A 144 5.02 6.29 2.61
CA THR A 144 4.87 5.35 3.72
C THR A 144 3.64 4.49 3.51
N GLU A 145 2.48 5.09 3.21
CA GLU A 145 1.24 4.35 3.00
C GLU A 145 1.23 3.52 1.70
N ARG A 146 1.90 3.98 0.64
CA ARG A 146 2.17 3.17 -0.56
C ARG A 146 2.92 1.89 -0.21
N MET A 147 3.94 2.00 0.64
CA MET A 147 4.68 0.84 1.13
C MET A 147 3.86 -0.03 2.10
N VAL A 148 3.02 0.54 2.96
CA VAL A 148 2.08 -0.23 3.79
C VAL A 148 1.14 -1.06 2.92
N LEU A 149 0.61 -0.47 1.84
CA LEU A 149 -0.25 -1.19 0.88
C LEU A 149 0.52 -2.32 0.17
N PHE A 150 1.75 -2.05 -0.25
CA PHE A 150 2.63 -3.07 -0.83
C PHE A 150 2.89 -4.23 0.14
N TRP A 151 3.25 -3.94 1.39
CA TRP A 151 3.51 -4.97 2.40
C TRP A 151 2.26 -5.74 2.80
N HIS A 152 1.09 -5.08 2.87
CA HIS A 152 -0.18 -5.75 3.10
C HIS A 152 -0.57 -6.68 1.95
N ASN A 153 -0.20 -6.33 0.71
CA ASN A 153 -0.37 -7.22 -0.44
C ASN A 153 0.64 -8.38 -0.46
N HIS A 154 1.87 -8.13 0.00
CA HIS A 154 2.91 -9.15 0.06
C HIS A 154 2.68 -10.16 1.20
N PHE A 155 2.45 -9.69 2.42
CA PHE A 155 2.16 -10.47 3.63
C PHE A 155 0.65 -10.48 3.88
N THR A 156 -0.05 -11.19 3.00
CA THR A 156 -1.50 -11.14 2.93
C THR A 156 -2.18 -11.67 4.20
N SER A 157 -3.12 -10.88 4.74
CA SER A 157 -4.16 -11.32 5.69
C SER A 157 -5.52 -10.76 5.28
N SER A 158 -6.58 -11.59 5.28
CA SER A 158 -7.96 -11.14 5.05
C SER A 158 -8.78 -11.06 6.34
N ILE A 159 -9.52 -9.96 6.46
CA ILE A 159 -10.47 -9.70 7.52
C ILE A 159 -11.60 -10.73 7.61
N LEU A 160 -11.93 -11.38 6.49
CA LEU A 160 -12.94 -12.44 6.44
C LEU A 160 -12.48 -13.71 7.14
N LYS A 161 -11.18 -14.02 7.10
CA LYS A 161 -10.60 -15.19 7.77
C LYS A 161 -10.12 -14.87 9.19
N VAL A 162 -9.44 -13.73 9.38
CA VAL A 162 -8.91 -13.34 10.70
C VAL A 162 -10.04 -13.01 11.69
N ARG A 163 -11.08 -12.30 11.25
CA ARG A 163 -12.27 -11.91 12.05
C ARG A 163 -11.95 -11.27 13.41
N TYR A 164 -10.79 -10.67 13.54
CA TYR A 164 -10.29 -9.98 14.73
C TYR A 164 -9.56 -8.71 14.29
N ALA A 165 -10.30 -7.61 14.22
CA ALA A 165 -9.82 -6.34 13.67
C ALA A 165 -8.60 -5.75 14.42
N PRO A 166 -8.48 -5.86 15.76
CA PRO A 166 -7.28 -5.43 16.49
C PRO A 166 -5.97 -6.04 15.96
N ALA A 167 -5.97 -7.33 15.58
CA ALA A 167 -4.78 -7.96 15.03
C ALA A 167 -4.39 -7.39 13.66
N LEU A 168 -5.37 -7.12 12.79
CA LEU A 168 -5.11 -6.51 11.48
C LEU A 168 -4.64 -5.06 11.58
N PHE A 169 -5.17 -4.31 12.55
CA PHE A 169 -4.66 -2.97 12.86
C PHE A 169 -3.20 -3.02 13.30
N ARG A 170 -2.84 -3.94 14.23
CA ARG A 170 -1.46 -4.13 14.68
C ARG A 170 -0.53 -4.55 13.54
N GLN A 171 -0.98 -5.43 12.65
CA GLN A 171 -0.23 -5.84 11.46
C GLN A 171 0.00 -4.66 10.50
N ASN A 172 -1.04 -3.86 10.23
CA ASN A 172 -0.90 -2.64 9.42
C ASN A 172 0.08 -1.63 10.06
N ALA A 173 0.02 -1.44 11.39
CA ALA A 173 0.98 -0.61 12.12
C ALA A 173 2.41 -1.17 12.05
N LEU A 174 2.58 -2.49 12.06
CA LEU A 174 3.86 -3.17 11.87
C LEU A 174 4.43 -2.91 10.47
N PHE A 175 3.61 -3.01 9.42
CA PHE A 175 4.01 -2.64 8.06
C PHE A 175 4.41 -1.17 7.95
N ARG A 176 3.73 -0.28 8.67
CA ARG A 176 4.06 1.16 8.69
C ARG A 176 5.39 1.44 9.37
N ARG A 177 5.65 0.84 10.54
CA ARG A 177 6.94 0.98 11.24
C ARG A 177 8.12 0.51 10.38
N HIS A 178 7.92 -0.54 9.59
CA HIS A 178 8.96 -1.14 8.74
C HIS A 178 8.84 -0.76 7.26
N ALA A 179 8.01 0.23 6.91
CA ALA A 179 7.70 0.58 5.53
C ALA A 179 8.96 0.73 4.67
N LEU A 180 9.96 1.47 5.18
CA LEU A 180 11.29 1.65 4.58
C LEU A 180 12.43 1.03 5.40
N GLY A 181 12.11 0.12 6.32
CA GLY A 181 13.05 -0.51 7.25
C GLY A 181 13.81 -1.71 6.65
N SER A 182 14.15 -2.69 7.49
CA SER A 182 14.81 -3.93 7.04
C SER A 182 13.77 -5.01 6.74
N PHE A 183 13.80 -5.58 5.53
CA PHE A 183 12.98 -6.74 5.18
C PHE A 183 13.30 -7.95 6.07
N ALA A 184 14.56 -8.12 6.49
CA ALA A 184 14.93 -9.20 7.39
C ALA A 184 14.24 -9.08 8.77
N THR A 185 14.12 -7.86 9.29
CA THR A 185 13.37 -7.61 10.53
C THR A 185 11.87 -7.79 10.31
N LEU A 186 11.33 -7.21 9.23
CA LEU A 186 9.92 -7.32 8.90
C LEU A 186 9.49 -8.79 8.76
N LEU A 187 10.25 -9.61 8.04
CA LEU A 187 9.95 -11.03 7.85
C LEU A 187 9.89 -11.80 9.18
N ARG A 188 10.83 -11.52 10.10
CA ARG A 188 10.82 -12.11 11.45
C ARG A 188 9.61 -11.69 12.27
N GLU A 189 9.26 -10.40 12.25
CA GLU A 189 8.12 -9.90 13.01
C GLU A 189 6.79 -10.41 12.43
N VAL A 190 6.64 -10.50 11.11
CA VAL A 190 5.45 -11.06 10.46
C VAL A 190 5.26 -12.53 10.80
N ALA A 191 6.34 -13.31 10.92
CA ALA A 191 6.24 -14.72 11.30
C ALA A 191 5.62 -14.92 12.70
N ARG A 192 5.72 -13.90 13.58
CA ARG A 192 5.12 -13.88 14.92
C ARG A 192 3.84 -13.04 15.01
N ASP A 193 3.40 -12.45 13.90
CA ASP A 193 2.26 -11.53 13.90
C ASP A 193 0.95 -12.31 14.13
N PRO A 194 0.09 -11.87 15.08
CA PRO A 194 -1.18 -12.56 15.36
C PRO A 194 -2.12 -12.66 14.17
N ALA A 195 -2.20 -11.64 13.30
CA ALA A 195 -3.08 -11.73 12.13
C ALA A 195 -2.57 -12.79 11.15
N MET A 196 -1.26 -12.87 10.94
CA MET A 196 -0.62 -13.89 10.10
C MET A 196 -0.82 -15.31 10.67
N LEU A 197 -0.61 -15.50 11.97
CA LEU A 197 -0.79 -16.80 12.64
C LEU A 197 -2.25 -17.27 12.60
N ILE A 198 -3.22 -16.35 12.70
CA ILE A 198 -4.64 -16.68 12.52
C ILE A 198 -4.93 -16.99 11.05
N TYR A 199 -4.43 -16.15 10.14
CA TYR A 199 -4.75 -16.24 8.71
C TYR A 199 -4.20 -17.51 8.06
N LEU A 200 -3.04 -17.99 8.47
CA LEU A 200 -2.44 -19.21 7.93
C LEU A 200 -2.54 -20.41 8.89
N ASP A 201 -3.47 -20.35 9.84
CA ASP A 201 -3.78 -21.43 10.78
C ASP A 201 -2.57 -21.90 11.61
N GLY A 202 -1.57 -21.03 11.80
CA GLY A 202 -0.34 -21.28 12.55
C GLY A 202 -0.61 -21.60 14.03
N MET A 203 -1.65 -21.01 14.62
CA MET A 203 -2.09 -21.28 16.00
C MET A 203 -2.46 -22.75 16.27
N ARG A 204 -2.64 -23.56 15.22
CA ARG A 204 -2.97 -25.00 15.32
C ARG A 204 -1.75 -25.90 15.11
N SER A 205 -0.57 -25.32 14.81
CA SER A 205 0.65 -26.07 14.52
C SER A 205 1.30 -26.56 15.81
N VAL A 206 1.28 -27.87 16.03
CA VAL A 206 1.88 -28.54 17.21
C VAL A 206 2.73 -29.71 16.76
N ALA A 207 3.68 -30.17 17.58
CA ALA A 207 4.65 -31.21 17.21
C ALA A 207 4.02 -32.47 16.59
N ARG A 208 2.90 -32.94 17.17
CA ARG A 208 2.16 -34.12 16.68
C ARG A 208 1.38 -33.89 15.38
N GLN A 209 1.13 -32.63 15.03
CA GLN A 209 0.36 -32.24 13.85
C GLN A 209 0.86 -30.87 13.34
N PRO A 210 2.04 -30.82 12.70
CA PRO A 210 2.55 -29.57 12.13
C PRO A 210 1.61 -29.07 11.02
N ASN A 211 1.34 -27.77 11.00
CA ASN A 211 0.54 -27.14 9.95
C ASN A 211 1.46 -26.57 8.86
N GLU A 212 1.32 -27.09 7.64
CA GLU A 212 2.16 -26.71 6.50
C GLU A 212 1.82 -25.36 5.88
N ASN A 213 0.65 -24.77 6.16
CA ASN A 213 0.18 -23.56 5.46
C ASN A 213 1.19 -22.40 5.57
N PHE A 214 1.59 -22.01 6.78
CA PHE A 214 2.55 -20.92 6.95
C PHE A 214 3.91 -21.24 6.31
N GLY A 215 4.41 -22.47 6.47
CA GLY A 215 5.65 -22.89 5.84
C GLY A 215 5.57 -22.76 4.31
N ARG A 216 4.50 -23.28 3.69
CA ARG A 216 4.28 -23.18 2.26
C ARG A 216 4.26 -21.73 1.77
N GLU A 217 3.45 -20.87 2.38
CA GLU A 217 3.37 -19.46 1.93
C GLU A 217 4.67 -18.70 2.19
N LEU A 218 5.37 -19.00 3.28
CA LEU A 218 6.68 -18.41 3.59
C LEU A 218 7.68 -18.69 2.47
N LEU A 219 7.76 -19.95 2.00
CA LEU A 219 8.65 -20.34 0.91
C LEU A 219 8.15 -19.85 -0.46
N GLU A 220 6.87 -20.07 -0.77
CA GLU A 220 6.30 -19.80 -2.09
C GLU A 220 6.06 -18.31 -2.36
N LEU A 221 5.45 -17.59 -1.43
CA LEU A 221 4.93 -16.25 -1.69
C LEU A 221 5.78 -15.15 -1.08
N PHE A 222 6.33 -15.39 0.11
CA PHE A 222 7.01 -14.37 0.88
C PHE A 222 8.52 -14.33 0.64
N THR A 223 9.12 -15.42 0.14
CA THR A 223 10.59 -15.49 -0.04
C THR A 223 11.03 -16.04 -1.40
N LEU A 224 11.04 -17.35 -1.60
CA LEU A 224 11.77 -17.98 -2.70
C LEU A 224 11.00 -17.98 -4.03
N GLY A 225 9.68 -18.06 -3.98
CA GLY A 225 8.91 -18.33 -5.20
C GLY A 225 8.82 -19.82 -5.51
N GLU A 226 7.76 -20.20 -6.22
CA GLU A 226 7.54 -21.57 -6.70
C GLU A 226 8.78 -22.11 -7.46
N GLY A 227 9.06 -23.40 -7.28
CA GLY A 227 10.16 -24.10 -7.97
C GLY A 227 11.54 -23.98 -7.31
N HIS A 228 11.66 -23.30 -6.17
CA HIS A 228 12.95 -23.05 -5.48
C HIS A 228 13.10 -23.81 -4.15
N TYR A 229 12.19 -24.75 -3.87
CA TYR A 229 12.16 -25.57 -2.67
C TYR A 229 11.47 -26.89 -2.96
N SER A 230 11.67 -27.87 -2.07
CA SER A 230 11.02 -29.17 -2.13
C SER A 230 9.83 -29.27 -1.15
N GLU A 231 8.99 -30.29 -1.32
CA GLU A 231 7.95 -30.62 -0.33
C GLU A 231 8.55 -30.94 1.06
N ALA A 232 9.76 -31.52 1.09
CA ALA A 232 10.46 -31.79 2.35
C ALA A 232 10.80 -30.50 3.09
N ASP A 233 11.15 -29.43 2.37
CA ASP A 233 11.42 -28.12 2.97
C ASP A 233 10.17 -27.51 3.61
N ILE A 234 9.00 -27.68 2.97
CA ILE A 234 7.72 -27.24 3.54
C ILE A 234 7.45 -27.96 4.87
N LYS A 235 7.64 -29.29 4.91
CA LYS A 235 7.44 -30.09 6.13
C LYS A 235 8.44 -29.71 7.23
N ALA A 236 9.70 -29.50 6.87
CA ALA A 236 10.72 -29.07 7.81
C ALA A 236 10.41 -27.69 8.39
N ALA A 237 10.00 -26.73 7.56
CA ALA A 237 9.55 -25.41 8.02
C ALA A 237 8.32 -25.53 8.94
N ALA A 238 7.31 -26.32 8.54
CA ALA A 238 6.10 -26.53 9.34
C ALA A 238 6.42 -27.04 10.75
N ARG A 239 7.31 -28.04 10.85
CA ARG A 239 7.80 -28.57 12.13
C ARG A 239 8.49 -27.48 12.96
N ALA A 240 9.32 -26.65 12.35
CA ALA A 240 10.06 -25.59 13.03
C ALA A 240 9.17 -24.47 13.59
N PHE A 241 7.98 -24.25 13.03
CA PHE A 241 7.00 -23.26 13.54
C PHE A 241 5.99 -23.83 14.55
N THR A 242 6.10 -25.10 14.93
CA THR A 242 5.20 -25.70 15.93
C THR A 242 5.34 -25.04 17.29
N GLY A 243 4.22 -24.91 18.02
CA GLY A 243 4.17 -24.27 19.34
C GLY A 243 4.01 -22.74 19.31
N TRP A 244 4.08 -22.10 18.14
CA TRP A 244 3.75 -20.68 17.99
C TRP A 244 2.23 -20.48 17.94
N SER A 245 1.71 -19.54 18.73
CA SER A 245 0.27 -19.36 18.89
C SER A 245 -0.09 -17.90 19.21
N VAL A 246 -1.39 -17.65 19.39
CA VAL A 246 -1.95 -16.38 19.86
C VAL A 246 -2.70 -16.63 21.16
N ASP A 247 -2.38 -15.83 22.16
CA ASP A 247 -3.04 -15.86 23.46
C ASP A 247 -4.53 -15.51 23.31
N ARG A 248 -5.40 -16.34 23.90
CA ARG A 248 -6.86 -16.26 23.69
C ARG A 248 -7.52 -15.11 24.45
N GLU A 249 -6.82 -14.52 25.42
CA GLU A 249 -7.31 -13.42 26.25
C GLU A 249 -6.86 -12.08 25.66
N THR A 250 -5.56 -11.94 25.41
CA THR A 250 -4.90 -10.70 24.98
C THR A 250 -4.82 -10.56 23.46
N GLY A 251 -4.82 -11.66 22.70
CA GLY A 251 -4.64 -11.64 21.25
C GLY A 251 -3.20 -11.33 20.80
N LEU A 252 -2.23 -11.55 21.70
CA LEU A 252 -0.81 -11.36 21.46
C LEU A 252 -0.12 -12.70 21.14
N PHE A 253 1.05 -12.63 20.52
CA PHE A 253 1.88 -13.79 20.25
C PHE A 253 2.31 -14.50 21.54
N VAL A 254 2.32 -15.83 21.51
CA VAL A 254 2.83 -16.68 22.59
C VAL A 254 3.50 -17.93 22.02
N GLU A 255 4.53 -18.41 22.72
CA GLU A 255 5.18 -19.69 22.42
C GLU A 255 4.81 -20.73 23.47
N HIS A 256 4.58 -21.95 23.01
CA HIS A 256 4.32 -23.13 23.84
C HIS A 256 5.43 -24.16 23.61
N PRO A 257 6.55 -24.10 24.37
CA PRO A 257 7.69 -24.98 24.17
C PRO A 257 7.35 -26.47 24.24
N GLN A 258 6.36 -26.85 25.07
CA GLN A 258 5.92 -28.25 25.20
C GLN A 258 5.16 -28.76 23.96
N GLN A 259 4.75 -27.87 23.06
CA GLN A 259 4.07 -28.20 21.79
C GLN A 259 5.01 -28.09 20.60
N HIS A 260 6.28 -27.71 20.81
CA HIS A 260 7.27 -27.57 19.76
C HIS A 260 7.92 -28.92 19.44
N ASP A 261 8.14 -29.17 18.14
CA ASP A 261 8.98 -30.26 17.65
C ASP A 261 10.45 -29.81 17.69
N ASP A 262 11.16 -30.24 18.71
CA ASP A 262 12.58 -29.94 18.92
C ASP A 262 13.52 -30.92 18.20
N GLY A 263 12.98 -31.83 17.39
CA GLY A 263 13.74 -32.84 16.66
C GLY A 263 14.59 -32.23 15.55
N GLU A 264 15.53 -33.03 15.03
CA GLU A 264 16.36 -32.65 13.90
C GLU A 264 15.52 -32.52 12.61
N LYS A 265 15.87 -31.53 11.79
CA LYS A 265 15.20 -31.15 10.55
C LYS A 265 16.27 -30.87 9.50
N THR A 266 15.98 -31.25 8.25
CA THR A 266 16.79 -30.82 7.10
C THR A 266 15.97 -29.81 6.30
N PHE A 267 16.52 -28.62 6.09
CA PHE A 267 15.87 -27.51 5.41
C PHE A 267 16.87 -26.82 4.47
N LEU A 268 16.55 -26.76 3.18
CA LEU A 268 17.37 -26.17 2.11
C LEU A 268 18.82 -26.66 2.15
N GLY A 269 18.99 -27.98 2.34
CA GLY A 269 20.30 -28.65 2.37
C GLY A 269 21.09 -28.48 3.67
N GLN A 270 20.55 -27.80 4.68
CA GLN A 270 21.15 -27.67 6.01
C GLN A 270 20.41 -28.55 7.01
N THR A 271 21.12 -29.16 7.96
CA THR A 271 20.54 -30.04 8.98
C THR A 271 20.82 -29.51 10.38
N GLY A 272 19.81 -29.51 11.24
CA GLY A 272 19.92 -29.06 12.62
C GLY A 272 18.59 -29.12 13.37
N ARG A 273 18.61 -28.80 14.66
CA ARG A 273 17.41 -28.69 15.49
C ARG A 273 16.79 -27.29 15.34
N PHE A 274 16.33 -27.00 14.13
CA PHE A 274 15.85 -25.66 13.76
C PHE A 274 14.50 -25.33 14.42
N ALA A 275 14.39 -24.10 14.91
CA ALA A 275 13.15 -23.42 15.26
C ALA A 275 12.74 -22.41 14.17
N GLY A 276 11.59 -21.76 14.33
CA GLY A 276 11.03 -20.85 13.33
C GLY A 276 11.98 -19.71 12.92
N ASP A 277 12.71 -19.13 13.88
CA ASP A 277 13.69 -18.06 13.58
C ASP A 277 14.87 -18.56 12.73
N ASP A 278 15.30 -19.82 12.92
CA ASP A 278 16.38 -20.41 12.13
C ASP A 278 15.97 -20.60 10.67
N ILE A 279 14.72 -21.03 10.44
CA ILE A 279 14.14 -21.13 9.08
C ILE A 279 14.18 -19.76 8.39
N VAL A 280 13.74 -18.70 9.09
CA VAL A 280 13.79 -17.33 8.55
C VAL A 280 15.24 -16.91 8.27
N ALA A 281 16.18 -17.22 9.15
CA ALA A 281 17.60 -16.90 8.95
C ALA A 281 18.21 -17.63 7.76
N ILE A 282 17.84 -18.91 7.53
CA ILE A 282 18.28 -19.69 6.37
C ILE A 282 17.70 -19.09 5.08
N LEU A 283 16.42 -18.72 5.06
CA LEU A 283 15.77 -18.08 3.92
C LEU A 283 16.42 -16.74 3.55
N LEU A 284 16.75 -15.90 4.55
CA LEU A 284 17.45 -14.63 4.32
C LEU A 284 18.86 -14.81 3.76
N LYS A 285 19.49 -15.97 3.99
CA LYS A 285 20.76 -16.32 3.35
C LYS A 285 20.58 -16.86 1.94
N HIS A 286 19.38 -17.16 1.46
CA HIS A 286 19.19 -17.67 0.10
C HIS A 286 19.16 -16.50 -0.93
N PRO A 287 19.93 -16.55 -2.05
CA PRO A 287 19.98 -15.47 -3.04
C PRO A 287 18.60 -15.09 -3.59
N ARG A 288 17.78 -16.11 -3.86
CA ARG A 288 16.45 -15.93 -4.46
C ARG A 288 15.52 -15.05 -3.62
N THR A 289 15.67 -15.04 -2.29
CA THR A 289 14.85 -14.20 -1.40
C THR A 289 14.98 -12.71 -1.76
N ALA A 290 16.21 -12.24 -1.95
CA ALA A 290 16.45 -10.85 -2.35
C ALA A 290 15.90 -10.56 -3.76
N GLU A 291 16.11 -11.47 -4.71
CA GLU A 291 15.59 -11.32 -6.07
C GLU A 291 14.06 -11.22 -6.10
N THR A 292 13.35 -12.09 -5.40
CA THR A 292 11.88 -12.08 -5.34
C THR A 292 11.34 -10.74 -4.82
N ILE A 293 11.93 -10.20 -3.76
CA ILE A 293 11.49 -8.91 -3.20
C ILE A 293 11.78 -7.76 -4.16
N VAL A 294 12.97 -7.74 -4.78
CA VAL A 294 13.31 -6.73 -5.79
C VAL A 294 12.39 -6.82 -7.00
N GLU A 295 12.05 -8.02 -7.47
CA GLU A 295 11.09 -8.21 -8.57
C GLU A 295 9.68 -7.70 -8.22
N LYS A 296 9.23 -7.90 -6.98
CA LYS A 296 7.92 -7.40 -6.53
C LYS A 296 7.91 -5.88 -6.44
N LEU A 297 8.94 -5.28 -5.85
CA LEU A 297 9.09 -3.81 -5.80
C LEU A 297 9.24 -3.22 -7.21
N TRP A 298 9.92 -3.90 -8.13
CA TRP A 298 10.01 -3.47 -9.53
C TRP A 298 8.64 -3.36 -10.18
N ARG A 299 7.77 -4.37 -9.97
CA ARG A 299 6.39 -4.35 -10.50
C ARG A 299 5.52 -3.27 -9.87
N GLU A 300 5.84 -2.86 -8.64
CA GLU A 300 5.15 -1.78 -7.92
C GLU A 300 5.59 -0.38 -8.39
N PHE A 301 6.88 -0.17 -8.64
CA PHE A 301 7.43 1.18 -8.87
C PHE A 301 7.86 1.45 -10.31
N VAL A 302 8.38 0.46 -11.03
CA VAL A 302 9.01 0.67 -12.35
C VAL A 302 8.03 0.30 -13.47
N SER A 303 7.78 -1.01 -13.66
CA SER A 303 7.03 -1.55 -14.79
C SER A 303 6.53 -2.97 -14.55
N LEU A 304 5.49 -3.40 -15.28
CA LEU A 304 4.92 -4.75 -15.14
C LEU A 304 5.88 -5.88 -15.58
N LYS A 305 6.90 -5.55 -16.38
CA LYS A 305 7.90 -6.47 -16.90
C LYS A 305 9.28 -6.16 -16.30
N PRO A 306 9.72 -6.91 -15.28
CA PRO A 306 11.04 -6.72 -14.69
C PRO A 306 12.19 -6.92 -15.68
N ASP A 307 13.19 -6.05 -15.61
CA ASP A 307 14.50 -6.29 -16.21
C ASP A 307 15.30 -7.20 -15.26
N LEU A 308 15.51 -8.45 -15.66
CA LEU A 308 16.16 -9.46 -14.82
C LEU A 308 17.64 -9.12 -14.52
N ALA A 309 18.32 -8.38 -15.39
CA ALA A 309 19.71 -7.98 -15.14
C ALA A 309 19.76 -6.86 -14.08
N ALA A 310 18.87 -5.88 -14.18
CA ALA A 310 18.74 -4.81 -13.19
C ALA A 310 18.27 -5.36 -11.83
N VAL A 311 17.30 -6.28 -11.83
CA VAL A 311 16.83 -6.99 -10.63
C VAL A 311 17.98 -7.69 -9.92
N ARG A 312 18.79 -8.50 -10.62
CA ARG A 312 19.93 -9.22 -10.01
C ARG A 312 20.97 -8.27 -9.43
N ARG A 313 21.26 -7.17 -10.14
CA ARG A 313 22.17 -6.11 -9.65
C ARG A 313 21.66 -5.50 -8.34
N LEU A 314 20.41 -5.07 -8.30
CA LEU A 314 19.80 -4.46 -7.11
C LEU A 314 19.68 -5.48 -5.96
N ALA A 315 19.34 -6.73 -6.27
CA ALA A 315 19.24 -7.82 -5.30
C ALA A 315 20.58 -8.16 -4.64
N ALA A 316 21.68 -8.12 -5.41
CA ALA A 316 23.02 -8.35 -4.89
C ALA A 316 23.40 -7.33 -3.80
N SER A 317 23.11 -6.04 -4.02
CA SER A 317 23.29 -5.01 -2.99
C SER A 317 22.28 -5.13 -1.85
N PHE A 318 21.01 -5.43 -2.16
CA PHE A 318 19.95 -5.50 -1.14
C PHE A 318 20.19 -6.63 -0.13
N ARG A 319 20.72 -7.77 -0.59
CA ARG A 319 20.93 -8.95 0.26
C ARG A 319 21.97 -8.74 1.38
N THR A 320 22.80 -7.70 1.31
CA THR A 320 23.85 -7.49 2.33
C THR A 320 23.27 -7.17 3.70
N ASP A 321 22.18 -6.41 3.76
CA ASP A 321 21.54 -5.96 5.01
C ASP A 321 20.00 -5.88 4.95
N TYR A 322 19.42 -6.19 3.79
CA TYR A 322 17.98 -6.17 3.52
C TYR A 322 17.32 -4.80 3.78
N GLN A 323 18.04 -3.69 3.64
CA GLN A 323 17.48 -2.36 3.85
C GLN A 323 16.64 -1.89 2.65
N ILE A 324 15.36 -1.58 2.90
CA ILE A 324 14.39 -1.17 1.88
C ILE A 324 14.67 0.25 1.38
N LYS A 325 14.99 1.19 2.28
CA LYS A 325 15.27 2.57 1.90
C LYS A 325 16.41 2.69 0.86
N PRO A 326 17.61 2.09 1.07
CA PRO A 326 18.67 2.10 0.06
C PRO A 326 18.28 1.40 -1.25
N LEU A 327 17.53 0.29 -1.18
CA LEU A 327 17.04 -0.40 -2.37
C LEU A 327 16.11 0.49 -3.21
N LEU A 328 15.11 1.11 -2.57
CA LEU A 328 14.21 2.04 -3.26
C LEU A 328 14.97 3.23 -3.82
N ARG A 329 15.93 3.80 -3.07
CA ARG A 329 16.80 4.87 -3.59
C ARG A 329 17.51 4.44 -4.87
N ALA A 330 18.16 3.28 -4.87
CA ALA A 330 18.87 2.77 -6.03
C ALA A 330 17.93 2.49 -7.21
N MET A 331 16.71 2.00 -6.95
CA MET A 331 15.69 1.74 -7.96
C MET A 331 15.16 3.05 -8.58
N LEU A 332 14.81 4.05 -7.77
CA LEU A 332 14.28 5.33 -8.25
C LEU A 332 15.34 6.16 -9.00
N LEU A 333 16.62 6.00 -8.66
CA LEU A 333 17.74 6.63 -9.38
C LEU A 333 18.20 5.87 -10.63
N SER A 334 17.65 4.69 -10.87
CA SER A 334 18.07 3.84 -11.99
C SER A 334 17.70 4.45 -13.35
N ALA A 335 18.49 4.12 -14.38
CA ALA A 335 18.17 4.54 -15.74
C ALA A 335 16.84 3.93 -16.21
N GLU A 336 16.56 2.71 -15.74
CA GLU A 336 15.35 1.94 -16.02
C GLU A 336 14.10 2.65 -15.46
N PHE A 337 14.13 3.16 -14.22
CA PHE A 337 13.01 3.94 -13.67
C PHE A 337 12.79 5.25 -14.45
N ARG A 338 13.88 5.91 -14.84
CA ARG A 338 13.83 7.22 -15.52
C ARG A 338 13.53 7.13 -17.02
N ASP A 339 13.52 5.92 -17.59
CA ASP A 339 13.22 5.71 -19.00
C ASP A 339 11.82 6.24 -19.35
N PRO A 340 11.69 7.14 -20.36
CA PRO A 340 10.40 7.63 -20.81
C PRO A 340 9.38 6.54 -21.13
N SER A 341 9.79 5.33 -21.55
CA SER A 341 8.87 4.22 -21.81
C SER A 341 8.14 3.72 -20.55
N ASN A 342 8.74 3.92 -19.36
CA ASN A 342 8.16 3.50 -18.08
C ASN A 342 7.23 4.56 -17.47
N ARG A 343 7.15 5.76 -18.06
CA ARG A 343 6.18 6.80 -17.68
C ARG A 343 4.76 6.35 -18.07
N GLY A 344 3.88 6.24 -17.07
CA GLY A 344 2.51 5.73 -17.25
C GLY A 344 2.45 4.25 -17.64
N ALA A 345 3.46 3.45 -17.30
CA ALA A 345 3.50 2.02 -17.67
C ALA A 345 2.64 1.11 -16.78
N LEU A 346 2.33 1.52 -15.53
CA LEU A 346 1.52 0.70 -14.62
C LEU A 346 0.06 1.13 -14.67
N ILE A 347 -0.83 0.23 -14.28
CA ILE A 347 -2.26 0.52 -14.16
C ILE A 347 -2.57 0.85 -12.70
N LYS A 348 -3.18 2.01 -12.45
CA LYS A 348 -3.65 2.41 -11.13
C LYS A 348 -4.56 1.34 -10.53
N SER A 349 -4.21 0.88 -9.34
CA SER A 349 -5.09 0.07 -8.52
C SER A 349 -6.37 0.86 -8.17
N PRO A 350 -7.47 0.19 -7.80
CA PRO A 350 -8.68 0.91 -7.36
C PRO A 350 -8.45 1.89 -6.21
N ILE A 351 -7.58 1.54 -5.25
CA ILE A 351 -7.19 2.45 -4.16
C ILE A 351 -6.45 3.67 -4.72
N GLU A 352 -5.43 3.47 -5.57
CA GLU A 352 -4.67 4.58 -6.17
C GLU A 352 -5.56 5.51 -6.99
N LEU A 353 -6.48 4.94 -7.78
CA LEU A 353 -7.44 5.72 -8.55
C LEU A 353 -8.34 6.55 -7.64
N ILE A 354 -8.98 5.93 -6.64
CA ILE A 354 -9.99 6.60 -5.82
C ILE A 354 -9.36 7.60 -4.85
N VAL A 355 -8.36 7.17 -4.07
CA VAL A 355 -7.65 8.05 -3.13
C VAL A 355 -6.97 9.18 -3.89
N GLY A 356 -6.28 8.86 -4.99
CA GLY A 356 -5.54 9.86 -5.75
C GLY A 356 -6.42 10.86 -6.48
N THR A 357 -7.59 10.44 -6.97
CA THR A 357 -8.56 11.38 -7.55
C THR A 357 -9.08 12.37 -6.49
N VAL A 358 -9.46 11.87 -5.31
CA VAL A 358 -9.97 12.72 -4.22
C VAL A 358 -8.90 13.69 -3.75
N HIS A 359 -7.65 13.21 -3.60
CA HIS A 359 -6.51 14.02 -3.19
C HIS A 359 -6.18 15.11 -4.21
N VAL A 360 -5.95 14.76 -5.48
CA VAL A 360 -5.53 15.71 -6.52
C VAL A 360 -6.57 16.80 -6.75
N LEU A 361 -7.86 16.47 -6.67
CA LEU A 361 -8.94 17.44 -6.84
C LEU A 361 -9.22 18.28 -5.59
N GLY A 362 -8.63 17.96 -4.44
CA GLY A 362 -8.85 18.68 -3.20
C GLY A 362 -10.30 18.66 -2.73
N LEU A 363 -11.01 17.55 -2.97
CA LEU A 363 -12.43 17.46 -2.66
C LEU A 363 -12.67 17.26 -1.16
N PRO A 364 -13.78 17.79 -0.61
CA PRO A 364 -14.22 17.38 0.72
C PRO A 364 -14.41 15.87 0.72
N VAL A 365 -13.72 15.19 1.65
CA VAL A 365 -13.64 13.72 1.70
C VAL A 365 -15.06 13.14 1.67
N PRO A 366 -15.42 12.37 0.61
CA PRO A 366 -16.70 11.68 0.56
C PRO A 366 -16.85 10.73 1.76
N GLU A 367 -18.08 10.32 2.05
CA GLU A 367 -18.31 9.36 3.13
C GLU A 367 -17.45 8.10 2.91
N LYS A 368 -16.55 7.81 3.86
CA LYS A 368 -15.46 6.83 3.70
C LYS A 368 -15.98 5.45 3.35
N THR A 369 -17.14 5.06 3.89
CA THR A 369 -17.77 3.77 3.56
C THR A 369 -18.18 3.69 2.10
N GLN A 370 -18.64 4.79 1.48
CA GLN A 370 -18.93 4.84 0.04
C GLN A 370 -17.65 4.66 -0.79
N LEU A 371 -16.54 5.30 -0.41
CA LEU A 371 -15.25 5.10 -1.09
C LEU A 371 -14.82 3.64 -1.01
N VAL A 372 -14.88 3.03 0.17
CA VAL A 372 -14.56 1.60 0.36
C VAL A 372 -15.45 0.70 -0.50
N ARG A 373 -16.75 0.99 -0.61
CA ARG A 373 -17.67 0.23 -1.47
C ARG A 373 -17.32 0.35 -2.96
N MET A 374 -16.90 1.54 -3.41
CA MET A 374 -16.45 1.75 -4.79
C MET A 374 -15.17 0.96 -5.06
N MET A 375 -14.18 1.03 -4.15
CA MET A 375 -12.94 0.26 -4.25
C MET A 375 -13.23 -1.25 -4.30
N GLN A 376 -14.16 -1.73 -3.46
CA GLN A 376 -14.62 -3.13 -3.48
C GLN A 376 -15.26 -3.51 -4.82
N GLY A 377 -16.12 -2.67 -5.39
CA GLY A 377 -16.74 -2.91 -6.70
C GLY A 377 -15.72 -2.99 -7.85
N LEU A 378 -14.59 -2.29 -7.71
CA LEU A 378 -13.46 -2.33 -8.64
C LEU A 378 -12.46 -3.47 -8.35
N GLY A 379 -12.69 -4.27 -7.31
CA GLY A 379 -11.92 -5.48 -7.01
C GLY A 379 -10.81 -5.34 -5.95
N GLN A 380 -10.73 -4.21 -5.23
CA GLN A 380 -9.74 -4.02 -4.17
C GLN A 380 -10.37 -3.39 -2.93
N SER A 381 -10.59 -4.17 -1.87
CA SER A 381 -11.05 -3.64 -0.58
C SER A 381 -9.91 -3.70 0.44
N PRO A 382 -9.61 -2.62 1.19
CA PRO A 382 -8.63 -2.67 2.27
C PRO A 382 -8.89 -3.83 3.23
N PHE A 383 -7.81 -4.49 3.69
CA PHE A 383 -7.85 -5.68 4.56
C PHE A 383 -8.58 -6.91 3.98
N ASP A 384 -8.90 -6.94 2.69
CA ASP A 384 -9.64 -8.05 2.10
C ASP A 384 -9.09 -8.50 0.73
N PRO A 385 -7.83 -8.98 0.71
CA PRO A 385 -7.28 -9.62 -0.48
C PRO A 385 -8.04 -10.92 -0.82
N PRO A 386 -8.18 -11.26 -2.11
CA PRO A 386 -9.04 -12.36 -2.56
C PRO A 386 -8.54 -13.74 -2.17
N ASN A 387 -7.22 -13.91 -1.97
CA ASN A 387 -6.58 -15.15 -1.54
C ASN A 387 -5.17 -14.85 -0.99
N VAL A 388 -4.45 -15.90 -0.56
CA VAL A 388 -3.11 -15.82 0.04
C VAL A 388 -2.05 -15.14 -0.84
N LYS A 389 -2.23 -15.13 -2.17
CA LYS A 389 -1.34 -14.45 -3.13
C LYS A 389 -1.53 -12.93 -3.17
N GLY A 390 -2.51 -12.39 -2.45
CA GLY A 390 -2.86 -10.97 -2.47
C GLY A 390 -3.72 -10.61 -3.69
N TRP A 391 -3.69 -9.33 -4.06
CA TRP A 391 -4.22 -8.82 -5.31
C TRP A 391 -3.20 -9.01 -6.45
N PRO A 392 -3.61 -9.60 -7.59
CA PRO A 392 -2.71 -9.85 -8.72
C PRO A 392 -2.08 -8.58 -9.33
N GLY A 393 -2.82 -7.47 -9.32
CA GLY A 393 -2.32 -6.18 -9.83
C GLY A 393 -2.32 -6.05 -11.36
N GLY A 394 -1.83 -4.91 -11.84
CA GLY A 394 -1.63 -4.67 -13.27
C GLY A 394 -2.91 -4.79 -14.11
N GLU A 395 -2.85 -5.61 -15.16
CA GLU A 395 -3.96 -5.80 -16.10
C GLU A 395 -5.20 -6.43 -15.46
N SER A 396 -5.05 -7.17 -14.34
CA SER A 396 -6.19 -7.77 -13.64
C SER A 396 -7.19 -6.74 -13.11
N TRP A 397 -6.76 -5.47 -13.00
CA TRP A 397 -7.66 -4.41 -12.60
C TRP A 397 -8.68 -4.04 -13.68
N VAL A 398 -8.41 -4.36 -14.95
CA VAL A 398 -9.19 -3.89 -16.09
C VAL A 398 -9.96 -5.06 -16.71
N THR A 399 -11.28 -4.93 -16.67
CA THR A 399 -12.26 -5.79 -17.34
C THR A 399 -13.30 -4.88 -17.99
N SER A 400 -14.14 -5.39 -18.89
CA SER A 400 -15.25 -4.61 -19.46
C SER A 400 -16.15 -4.01 -18.37
N TYR A 401 -16.35 -4.73 -17.26
CA TYR A 401 -17.14 -4.26 -16.12
C TYR A 401 -16.43 -3.19 -15.29
N THR A 402 -15.18 -3.43 -14.88
CA THR A 402 -14.45 -2.49 -14.03
C THR A 402 -14.05 -1.21 -14.77
N LEU A 403 -13.87 -1.25 -16.09
CA LEU A 403 -13.65 -0.06 -16.90
C LEU A 403 -14.87 0.89 -16.87
N LEU A 404 -16.08 0.33 -17.01
CA LEU A 404 -17.31 1.10 -16.88
C LEU A 404 -17.45 1.72 -15.48
N LEU A 405 -17.17 0.95 -14.43
CA LEU A 405 -17.24 1.46 -13.05
C LEU A 405 -16.23 2.58 -12.78
N ARG A 406 -15.01 2.49 -13.34
CA ARG A 406 -14.01 3.57 -13.26
C ARG A 406 -14.56 4.84 -13.89
N GLN A 407 -15.09 4.75 -15.12
CA GLN A 407 -15.67 5.90 -15.82
C GLN A 407 -16.85 6.50 -15.06
N GLN A 408 -17.74 5.67 -14.52
CA GLN A 408 -18.88 6.12 -13.71
C GLN A 408 -18.44 6.83 -12.43
N PHE A 409 -17.42 6.31 -11.74
CA PHE A 409 -16.81 6.97 -10.58
C PHE A 409 -16.28 8.35 -10.95
N LEU A 410 -15.45 8.45 -12.00
CA LEU A 410 -14.81 9.70 -12.40
C LEU A 410 -15.82 10.74 -12.85
N ARG A 411 -16.83 10.34 -13.63
CA ARG A 411 -17.95 11.21 -14.01
C ARG A 411 -18.68 11.74 -12.78
N ARG A 412 -19.04 10.87 -11.84
CA ARG A 412 -19.72 11.27 -10.60
C ARG A 412 -18.88 12.23 -9.76
N ILE A 413 -17.56 12.05 -9.73
CA ILE A 413 -16.66 12.96 -9.03
C ILE A 413 -16.64 14.34 -9.70
N VAL A 414 -16.49 14.41 -11.02
CA VAL A 414 -16.56 15.67 -11.77
C VAL A 414 -17.89 16.37 -11.49
N GLU A 415 -19.02 15.66 -11.60
CA GLU A 415 -20.36 16.19 -11.28
C GLU A 415 -20.46 16.68 -9.83
N ALA A 416 -19.92 15.93 -8.86
CA ALA A 416 -19.95 16.31 -7.45
C ALA A 416 -19.21 17.63 -7.17
N THR A 417 -18.13 17.94 -7.91
CA THR A 417 -17.42 19.22 -7.77
C THR A 417 -18.30 20.43 -8.11
N THR A 418 -19.29 20.24 -8.99
CA THR A 418 -20.18 21.32 -9.45
C THR A 418 -21.30 21.63 -8.44
N VAL A 419 -21.61 20.69 -7.54
CA VAL A 419 -22.73 20.76 -6.58
C VAL A 419 -22.25 20.95 -5.15
N ALA A 420 -21.05 20.49 -4.79
CA ALA A 420 -20.53 20.59 -3.43
C ALA A 420 -20.13 22.03 -3.06
N PRO A 421 -20.47 22.53 -1.85
CA PRO A 421 -19.84 23.72 -1.31
C PRO A 421 -18.36 23.42 -1.06
N MET A 422 -17.48 24.08 -1.83
CA MET A 422 -16.02 23.90 -1.76
C MET A 422 -15.34 24.75 -0.68
N GLU A 423 -16.13 25.38 0.19
CA GLU A 423 -15.65 26.03 1.40
C GLU A 423 -16.07 25.18 2.60
N ALA A 424 -15.13 24.38 3.09
CA ALA A 424 -15.09 24.02 4.50
C ALA A 424 -13.72 24.48 5.01
N PRO A 425 -13.65 25.24 6.13
CA PRO A 425 -12.39 25.72 6.64
C PRO A 425 -11.49 24.55 7.03
N ALA A 426 -10.18 24.78 6.96
CA ALA A 426 -9.15 23.91 7.50
C ALA A 426 -9.57 23.35 8.87
N MET A 427 -9.42 22.04 9.01
CA MET A 427 -9.77 21.24 10.18
C MET A 427 -9.46 21.94 11.51
N ALA A 428 -10.50 22.44 12.17
CA ALA A 428 -10.57 22.28 13.62
C ALA A 428 -11.17 20.90 13.85
N VAL A 429 -10.36 20.00 14.42
CA VAL A 429 -10.79 18.70 14.93
C VAL A 429 -11.78 18.98 16.07
N ALA A 430 -13.05 19.16 15.71
CA ALA A 430 -14.13 19.14 16.66
C ALA A 430 -14.56 17.69 16.81
N ASP A 431 -14.03 17.08 17.87
CA ASP A 431 -14.46 15.83 18.46
C ASP A 431 -16.00 15.77 18.46
N ARG A 432 -16.59 14.94 17.59
CA ARG A 432 -18.00 14.60 17.72
C ARG A 432 -18.05 13.41 18.67
N PRO A 433 -18.53 13.59 19.91
CA PRO A 433 -18.53 12.51 20.87
C PRO A 433 -19.36 11.34 20.36
N ASN A 434 -18.74 10.18 20.49
CA ASN A 434 -19.28 8.86 20.21
C ASN A 434 -20.58 8.68 21.00
N ARG A 435 -21.75 8.79 20.33
CA ARG A 435 -23.11 8.75 20.95
C ARG A 435 -23.52 7.40 21.57
N ARG A 436 -22.55 6.58 22.00
CA ARG A 436 -22.77 5.34 22.74
C ARG A 436 -22.35 5.42 24.21
N ALA A 437 -21.71 6.50 24.67
CA ALA A 437 -21.25 6.63 26.06
C ALA A 437 -22.25 7.28 27.04
N ASP A 438 -23.18 8.14 26.61
CA ASP A 438 -24.00 8.95 27.54
C ASP A 438 -25.41 8.42 27.87
N ARG A 439 -25.79 7.21 27.45
CA ARG A 439 -27.15 6.67 27.76
C ARG A 439 -27.30 5.99 29.12
N ARG A 440 -26.45 6.28 30.11
CA ARG A 440 -26.61 5.76 31.48
C ARG A 440 -26.81 6.81 32.57
N GLN A 441 -26.81 8.09 32.25
CA GLN A 441 -27.21 9.14 33.19
C GLN A 441 -27.97 10.22 32.44
N GLU A 442 -29.30 10.07 32.38
CA GLU A 442 -30.29 11.16 32.34
C GLU A 442 -31.69 10.55 32.13
N GLN A 443 -32.23 9.99 33.20
CA GLN A 443 -33.67 9.97 33.42
C GLN A 443 -33.99 11.15 34.33
N ALA A 444 -34.41 12.28 33.75
CA ALA A 444 -35.33 13.27 34.32
C ALA A 444 -35.30 14.55 33.48
N GLY A 445 -36.47 15.07 33.08
CA GLY A 445 -36.62 16.48 32.69
C GLY A 445 -36.97 16.76 31.22
N GLU A 446 -38.28 16.79 30.96
CA GLU A 446 -39.02 17.75 30.12
C GLU A 446 -38.35 18.44 28.91
N GLY A 447 -38.92 18.14 27.73
CA GLY A 447 -39.54 19.17 26.88
C GLY A 447 -38.66 20.20 26.16
N ALA A 448 -38.12 19.83 24.99
CA ALA A 448 -37.93 20.77 23.89
C ALA A 448 -37.85 20.04 22.55
N ALA A 449 -38.89 20.20 21.72
CA ALA A 449 -38.91 19.72 20.34
C ALA A 449 -37.94 20.55 19.49
N MET A 450 -36.78 19.98 19.15
CA MET A 450 -35.86 20.57 18.19
C MET A 450 -36.15 19.99 16.81
N GLN A 451 -36.92 20.72 16.00
CA GLN A 451 -37.15 20.40 14.59
C GLN A 451 -35.80 20.27 13.88
N MET A 452 -35.49 19.07 13.40
CA MET A 452 -34.45 18.89 12.40
C MET A 452 -34.88 19.65 11.15
N THR A 453 -34.18 20.73 10.84
CA THR A 453 -34.26 21.35 9.53
C THR A 453 -33.65 20.36 8.54
N GLU A 454 -34.50 19.59 7.86
CA GLU A 454 -34.12 18.88 6.64
C GLU A 454 -33.52 19.92 5.69
N ARG A 455 -32.22 19.83 5.44
CA ARG A 455 -31.58 20.61 4.37
C ARG A 455 -32.15 20.08 3.05
N ARG A 456 -33.12 20.80 2.50
CA ARG A 456 -33.62 20.59 1.14
C ARG A 456 -32.43 20.56 0.17
N PRO A 457 -32.46 19.69 -0.86
CA PRO A 457 -31.49 19.78 -1.94
C PRO A 457 -31.59 21.16 -2.59
N ILE A 458 -30.43 21.75 -2.91
CA ILE A 458 -30.36 23.03 -3.64
C ILE A 458 -30.88 22.75 -5.06
N GLU A 459 -32.19 22.95 -5.26
CA GLU A 459 -32.81 23.01 -6.58
C GLU A 459 -32.32 24.27 -7.31
N GLY A 460 -31.81 24.13 -8.54
CA GLY A 460 -31.67 25.27 -9.45
C GLY A 460 -30.38 25.40 -10.27
N ARG A 461 -29.41 24.46 -10.21
CA ARG A 461 -28.38 24.39 -11.25
C ARG A 461 -28.82 23.41 -12.35
N SER A 462 -28.89 23.90 -13.58
CA SER A 462 -29.13 23.08 -14.77
C SER A 462 -28.08 21.97 -14.83
N LEU A 463 -28.52 20.71 -14.66
CA LEU A 463 -27.68 19.52 -14.84
C LEU A 463 -27.30 19.27 -16.31
N ARG A 464 -27.71 20.14 -17.24
CA ARG A 464 -27.44 20.00 -18.68
C ARG A 464 -25.93 19.96 -19.01
N ASP A 465 -25.11 20.61 -18.17
CA ASP A 465 -23.66 20.70 -18.32
C ASP A 465 -22.91 19.93 -17.21
N ALA A 466 -23.61 19.07 -16.45
CA ALA A 466 -22.98 18.28 -15.40
C ALA A 466 -21.97 17.31 -16.02
N GLY A 467 -20.70 17.40 -15.61
CA GLY A 467 -19.62 16.58 -16.15
C GLY A 467 -18.85 17.20 -17.32
N SER A 468 -19.24 18.38 -17.84
CA SER A 468 -18.45 19.09 -18.87
C SER A 468 -17.43 20.07 -18.28
N GLU A 469 -17.60 20.47 -17.02
CA GLU A 469 -16.67 21.34 -16.30
C GLU A 469 -16.56 20.90 -14.83
N ALA A 470 -15.33 20.83 -14.30
CA ALA A 470 -15.06 20.60 -12.89
C ALA A 470 -14.82 21.91 -12.15
N ARG A 471 -15.36 22.08 -10.95
CA ARG A 471 -14.95 23.18 -10.07
C ARG A 471 -13.60 22.84 -9.44
N LEU A 472 -12.62 23.72 -9.61
CA LEU A 472 -11.25 23.47 -9.15
C LEU A 472 -11.14 23.59 -7.63
N GLY A 473 -10.62 22.53 -7.00
CA GLY A 473 -10.27 22.54 -5.59
C GLY A 473 -9.04 23.39 -5.29
N PRO A 474 -8.75 23.62 -3.99
CA PRO A 474 -7.60 24.40 -3.57
C PRO A 474 -6.28 23.84 -4.11
N THR A 475 -6.19 22.53 -4.32
CA THR A 475 -5.02 21.84 -4.88
C THR A 475 -4.77 22.12 -6.36
N LEU A 476 -5.81 22.57 -7.10
CA LEU A 476 -5.75 22.88 -8.53
C LEU A 476 -5.91 24.38 -8.81
N ALA A 477 -6.14 25.19 -7.78
CA ALA A 477 -6.40 26.61 -7.92
C ALA A 477 -5.19 27.35 -8.49
N GLY A 478 -5.41 28.20 -9.49
CA GLY A 478 -4.38 29.02 -10.12
C GLY A 478 -3.57 28.33 -11.24
N ALA A 479 -3.74 27.02 -11.45
CA ALA A 479 -3.10 26.33 -12.57
C ALA A 479 -3.86 26.56 -13.88
N ASP A 480 -3.13 26.74 -14.97
CA ASP A 480 -3.71 26.85 -16.32
C ASP A 480 -4.12 25.47 -16.89
N SER A 481 -4.92 25.48 -17.95
CA SER A 481 -5.41 24.25 -18.59
C SER A 481 -4.30 23.31 -19.04
N ALA A 482 -3.19 23.85 -19.57
CA ALA A 482 -2.08 23.06 -20.07
C ALA A 482 -1.36 22.32 -18.93
N THR A 483 -1.12 23.01 -17.82
CA THR A 483 -0.52 22.46 -16.61
C THR A 483 -1.42 21.40 -15.99
N LEU A 484 -2.73 21.64 -15.94
CA LEU A 484 -3.70 20.66 -15.42
C LEU A 484 -3.74 19.40 -16.27
N LEU A 485 -3.81 19.51 -17.60
CA LEU A 485 -3.75 18.35 -18.49
C LEU A 485 -2.44 17.58 -18.31
N ARG A 486 -1.30 18.27 -18.29
CA ARG A 486 0.02 17.63 -18.13
C ARG A 486 0.19 16.98 -16.76
N THR A 487 -0.44 17.52 -15.72
CA THR A 487 -0.45 16.94 -14.36
C THR A 487 -1.27 15.66 -14.32
N LEU A 488 -2.49 15.69 -14.87
CA LEU A 488 -3.45 14.60 -14.78
C LEU A 488 -3.13 13.46 -15.75
N LEU A 489 -2.61 13.77 -16.94
CA LEU A 489 -2.38 12.81 -18.00
C LEU A 489 -0.90 12.46 -18.11
N PRO A 490 -0.49 11.23 -17.72
CA PRO A 490 0.91 10.83 -17.79
C PRO A 490 1.42 10.56 -19.22
N ARG A 491 0.50 10.54 -20.19
CA ARG A 491 0.74 10.39 -21.63
C ARG A 491 -0.16 11.38 -22.36
N ALA A 492 0.15 11.62 -23.63
CA ALA A 492 -0.73 12.42 -24.49
C ALA A 492 -2.17 11.87 -24.43
N PRO A 493 -3.19 12.75 -24.45
CA PRO A 493 -4.59 12.33 -24.52
C PRO A 493 -4.80 11.33 -25.66
N ILE A 494 -5.57 10.29 -25.41
CA ILE A 494 -5.93 9.32 -26.44
C ILE A 494 -7.03 9.93 -27.32
N ASP A 495 -7.96 10.64 -26.69
CA ASP A 495 -9.01 11.38 -27.38
C ASP A 495 -8.47 12.78 -27.73
N THR A 496 -8.34 13.08 -29.02
CA THR A 496 -7.85 14.37 -29.52
C THR A 496 -8.89 15.46 -29.22
N ALA A 497 -8.78 16.08 -28.05
CA ALA A 497 -9.47 17.33 -27.75
C ALA A 497 -8.46 18.48 -27.83
N ASP A 498 -8.82 19.55 -28.54
CA ASP A 498 -8.15 20.84 -28.35
C ASP A 498 -8.14 21.18 -26.85
N VAL A 499 -7.02 21.67 -26.33
CA VAL A 499 -6.89 22.03 -24.92
C VAL A 499 -7.99 23.02 -24.55
N PRO A 500 -8.94 22.67 -23.67
CA PRO A 500 -10.04 23.58 -23.34
C PRO A 500 -9.49 24.88 -22.75
N ALA A 501 -10.02 26.02 -23.20
CA ALA A 501 -9.59 27.32 -22.68
C ALA A 501 -9.90 27.48 -21.17
N ALA A 502 -10.96 26.83 -20.68
CA ALA A 502 -11.35 26.84 -19.28
C ALA A 502 -10.64 25.73 -18.48
N PRO A 503 -9.93 26.05 -17.38
CA PRO A 503 -9.25 25.06 -16.53
C PRO A 503 -10.16 23.95 -16.00
N GLY A 504 -11.40 24.27 -15.63
CA GLY A 504 -12.37 23.28 -15.16
C GLY A 504 -12.78 22.27 -16.25
N ALA A 505 -12.89 22.73 -17.49
CA ALA A 505 -13.18 21.86 -18.63
C ALA A 505 -11.97 20.96 -18.95
N ALA A 506 -10.74 21.48 -18.83
CA ALA A 506 -9.52 20.70 -19.00
C ALA A 506 -9.44 19.53 -17.99
N VAL A 507 -9.80 19.76 -16.72
CA VAL A 507 -9.87 18.70 -15.70
C VAL A 507 -10.93 17.65 -16.05
N ALA A 508 -12.13 18.08 -16.43
CA ALA A 508 -13.20 17.16 -16.81
C ALA A 508 -12.81 16.27 -17.99
N VAL A 509 -12.20 16.85 -19.03
CA VAL A 509 -11.67 16.12 -20.20
C VAL A 509 -10.58 15.14 -19.78
N ALA A 510 -9.57 15.59 -19.03
CA ALA A 510 -8.48 14.71 -18.59
C ALA A 510 -8.98 13.53 -17.75
N MET A 511 -9.87 13.77 -16.79
CA MET A 511 -10.38 12.71 -15.92
C MET A 511 -11.19 11.65 -16.66
N LEU A 512 -11.90 12.04 -17.73
CA LEU A 512 -12.70 11.11 -18.52
C LEU A 512 -11.88 10.41 -19.61
N ASP A 513 -10.69 10.92 -19.95
CA ASP A 513 -9.75 10.27 -20.87
C ASP A 513 -9.25 8.94 -20.30
N THR A 514 -9.19 7.93 -21.18
CA THR A 514 -8.77 6.57 -20.83
C THR A 514 -7.37 6.52 -20.19
N ALA A 515 -6.46 7.43 -20.56
CA ALA A 515 -5.15 7.54 -19.96
C ALA A 515 -5.24 7.87 -18.46
N TYR A 516 -6.15 8.73 -18.00
CA TYR A 516 -6.33 8.99 -16.57
C TYR A 516 -6.93 7.81 -15.83
N GLN A 517 -7.96 7.18 -16.43
CA GLN A 517 -8.66 6.04 -15.83
C GLN A 517 -7.70 4.87 -15.53
N LEU A 518 -6.69 4.72 -16.37
CA LEU A 518 -5.73 3.62 -16.31
C LEU A 518 -4.43 3.99 -15.60
N LYS A 519 -3.87 5.18 -15.80
CA LYS A 519 -2.43 5.44 -15.57
C LYS A 519 -2.14 6.41 -14.46
#